data_AF-A0A8J4A5K4-F1
#
_entry.id   AF-A0A8J4A5K4-F1
#
_cell.length_a   1.000
_cell.length_b   1.000
_cell.length_c   1.000
_cell.angle_alpha   90.00
_cell.angle_beta   90.00
_cell.angle_gamma   90.00
#
_symmetry.space_group_name_H-M   'P 1'
#
loop_
_entity.id
_entity.type
_entity.pdbx_description
1 polymer ?
#
loop_
_entity_poly.entity_id
_entity_poly.type
_entity_poly.pdbx_seq_one_letter_code
_entity_poly.pdbx_strand_id
1 'polypeptide(L)'
;MTDPLVSPDLLAALPYPWRLTGLLERGDATRALPPTPHERTVAVSALETSLAHAMEVRARYGHDPDWGLPPQFFDDYYFPLLNTLHRSMPTLADVSRPSIRDWAHNNVNPKTMFRAEWTTPPDDFIDSVGRMWVSSTIIGACEHLIRWLRQVARDHLTDDQRTRVVDLLKEATPRLQWRLAVVTIPAILDLGGPQQRAYFDQLANDPNVHENTREEAASVRRLIDRQNPPS
;
A
#
# COMPACT_ATOMS: atom_id res chain seq x y z
N MET A 1 -1.88 -1.86 -27.72
CA MET A 1 -3.02 -2.58 -27.14
C MET A 1 -2.75 -2.74 -25.66
N THR A 2 -3.26 -1.79 -24.88
CA THR A 2 -3.06 -1.70 -23.43
C THR A 2 -4.40 -1.95 -22.79
N ASP A 3 -4.58 -3.09 -22.14
CA ASP A 3 -5.71 -3.29 -21.26
C ASP A 3 -5.42 -2.45 -19.99
N PRO A 4 -6.13 -1.33 -19.74
CA PRO A 4 -5.83 -0.51 -18.59
C PRO A 4 -6.60 -1.10 -17.41
N LEU A 5 -6.05 -2.17 -16.83
CA LEU A 5 -6.68 -2.89 -15.73
C LEU A 5 -6.75 -1.99 -14.49
N VAL A 6 -7.96 -1.52 -14.22
CA VAL A 6 -8.43 -1.18 -12.89
C VAL A 6 -8.48 -2.48 -12.09
N SER A 7 -7.41 -2.78 -11.35
CA SER A 7 -7.18 -4.00 -10.56
C SER A 7 -6.86 -5.25 -11.40
N PRO A 8 -5.59 -5.69 -11.48
CA PRO A 8 -5.24 -7.02 -11.97
C PRO A 8 -6.05 -8.11 -11.23
N ASP A 9 -6.46 -9.18 -11.91
CA ASP A 9 -7.24 -10.30 -11.33
C ASP A 9 -6.63 -10.83 -10.01
N LEU A 10 -5.31 -10.78 -9.92
CA LEU A 10 -4.56 -11.18 -8.72
C LEU A 10 -4.89 -10.32 -7.48
N LEU A 11 -5.16 -9.02 -7.65
CA LEU A 11 -5.54 -8.13 -6.56
C LEU A 11 -7.01 -8.28 -6.17
N ALA A 12 -7.88 -8.53 -7.15
CA ALA A 12 -9.28 -8.88 -6.92
C ALA A 12 -9.40 -10.18 -6.09
N ALA A 13 -8.46 -11.11 -6.28
CA ALA A 13 -8.38 -12.38 -5.56
C ALA A 13 -7.75 -12.28 -4.15
N LEU A 14 -7.37 -11.09 -3.67
CA LEU A 14 -6.81 -10.97 -2.32
C LEU A 14 -7.79 -11.54 -1.26
N PRO A 15 -7.30 -12.24 -0.23
CA PRO A 15 -8.16 -12.79 0.80
C PRO A 15 -8.77 -11.69 1.67
N TYR A 16 -9.89 -11.98 2.31
CA TYR A 16 -10.38 -11.16 3.43
C TYR A 16 -9.40 -11.25 4.61
N PRO A 17 -9.13 -10.16 5.36
CA PRO A 17 -9.67 -8.80 5.21
C PRO A 17 -8.86 -7.91 4.25
N TRP A 18 -7.80 -8.43 3.66
CA TRP A 18 -6.82 -7.66 2.87
C TRP A 18 -7.40 -7.02 1.61
N ARG A 19 -8.42 -7.66 1.02
CA ARG A 19 -9.16 -7.12 -0.14
C ARG A 19 -10.15 -5.99 0.18
N LEU A 20 -10.41 -5.70 1.45
CA LEU A 20 -11.33 -4.62 1.82
C LEU A 20 -10.76 -3.28 1.38
N THR A 21 -11.59 -2.44 0.74
CA THR A 21 -11.15 -1.10 0.35
C THR A 21 -11.19 -0.15 1.54
N GLY A 22 -12.24 -0.22 2.36
CA GLY A 22 -12.45 0.64 3.53
C GLY A 22 -11.35 0.51 4.60
N LEU A 23 -10.77 1.64 5.01
CA LEU A 23 -9.68 1.67 5.99
C LEU A 23 -10.14 1.21 7.38
N LEU A 24 -11.31 1.71 7.82
CA LEU A 24 -11.84 1.42 9.15
C LEU A 24 -12.30 -0.04 9.25
N GLU A 25 -13.04 -0.51 8.26
CA GLU A 25 -13.55 -1.88 8.18
C GLU A 25 -12.40 -2.90 8.14
N ARG A 26 -11.35 -2.59 7.38
CA ARG A 26 -10.13 -3.41 7.36
C ARG A 26 -9.40 -3.37 8.69
N GLY A 27 -9.32 -2.21 9.35
CA GLY A 27 -8.75 -2.09 10.69
C GLY A 27 -9.50 -2.92 11.74
N ASP A 28 -10.82 -2.91 11.70
CA ASP A 28 -11.66 -3.72 12.60
C ASP A 28 -11.50 -5.21 12.32
N ALA A 29 -11.56 -5.60 11.05
CA ALA A 29 -11.42 -6.99 10.66
C ALA A 29 -10.03 -7.57 10.98
N THR A 30 -8.96 -6.80 10.77
CA THR A 30 -7.59 -7.23 11.09
C THR A 30 -7.36 -7.35 12.59
N ARG A 31 -7.96 -6.49 13.43
CA ARG A 31 -7.91 -6.61 14.89
C ARG A 31 -8.64 -7.86 15.40
N ALA A 32 -9.71 -8.26 14.72
CA ALA A 32 -10.47 -9.47 15.05
C ALA A 32 -9.86 -10.76 14.48
N LEU A 33 -8.85 -10.66 13.59
CA LEU A 33 -8.31 -11.81 12.87
C LEU A 33 -7.38 -12.65 13.78
N PRO A 34 -7.74 -13.92 14.08
CA PRO A 34 -6.91 -14.77 14.90
C PRO A 34 -5.61 -15.18 14.18
N PRO A 35 -4.46 -15.23 14.87
CA PRO A 35 -3.15 -15.53 14.26
C PRO A 35 -2.92 -17.03 14.05
N THR A 36 -3.89 -17.72 13.45
CA THR A 36 -3.80 -19.15 13.15
C THR A 36 -2.69 -19.41 12.13
N PRO A 37 -2.11 -20.64 12.06
CA PRO A 37 -1.11 -20.95 11.05
C PRO A 37 -1.56 -20.67 9.61
N HIS A 38 -2.85 -20.92 9.31
CA HIS A 38 -3.44 -20.60 8.02
C HIS A 38 -3.43 -19.10 7.75
N GLU A 39 -3.96 -18.29 8.68
CA GLU A 39 -4.04 -16.83 8.52
C GLU A 39 -2.66 -16.18 8.40
N ARG A 40 -1.64 -16.69 9.10
CA ARG A 40 -0.27 -16.19 8.97
C ARG A 40 0.29 -16.44 7.57
N THR A 41 0.10 -17.64 7.02
CA THR A 41 0.51 -17.95 5.64
C THR A 41 -0.23 -17.07 4.63
N VAL A 42 -1.54 -16.93 4.80
CA VAL A 42 -2.39 -16.08 3.96
C VAL A 42 -1.93 -14.63 3.99
N ALA A 43 -1.61 -14.08 5.17
CA ALA A 43 -1.10 -12.73 5.33
C ALA A 43 0.26 -12.54 4.64
N VAL A 44 1.20 -13.49 4.77
CA VAL A 44 2.50 -13.40 4.10
C VAL A 44 2.34 -13.40 2.57
N SER A 45 1.51 -14.28 2.01
CA SER A 45 1.23 -14.31 0.57
C SER A 45 0.50 -13.05 0.07
N ALA A 46 -0.44 -12.52 0.86
CA ALA A 46 -1.12 -11.27 0.56
C ALA A 46 -0.15 -10.07 0.60
N LEU A 47 0.81 -10.06 1.53
CA LEU A 47 1.86 -9.05 1.60
C LEU A 47 2.75 -9.10 0.37
N GLU A 48 3.22 -10.29 -0.02
CA GLU A 48 4.06 -10.47 -1.21
C GLU A 48 3.36 -9.95 -2.48
N THR A 49 2.09 -10.32 -2.67
CA THR A 49 1.27 -9.86 -3.81
C THR A 49 1.11 -8.33 -3.79
N SER A 50 0.81 -7.77 -2.62
CA SER A 50 0.56 -6.33 -2.46
C SER A 50 1.83 -5.49 -2.65
N LEU A 51 2.97 -5.98 -2.15
CA LEU A 51 4.29 -5.35 -2.36
C LEU A 51 4.70 -5.41 -3.83
N ALA A 52 4.49 -6.54 -4.50
CA ALA A 52 4.77 -6.67 -5.93
C ALA A 52 4.04 -5.61 -6.75
N HIS A 53 2.74 -5.41 -6.48
CA HIS A 53 1.97 -4.36 -7.14
C HIS A 53 2.46 -2.94 -6.78
N ALA A 54 2.75 -2.67 -5.51
CA ALA A 54 3.25 -1.36 -5.10
C ALA A 54 4.60 -1.00 -5.76
N MET A 55 5.48 -1.99 -5.95
CA MET A 55 6.73 -1.82 -6.70
C MET A 55 6.48 -1.55 -8.19
N GLU A 56 5.53 -2.25 -8.80
CA GLU A 56 5.12 -2.04 -10.20
C GLU A 56 4.57 -0.62 -10.41
N VAL A 57 3.73 -0.14 -9.49
CA VAL A 57 3.22 1.24 -9.49
C VAL A 57 4.36 2.24 -9.39
N ARG A 58 5.29 2.06 -8.44
CA ARG A 58 6.48 2.93 -8.32
C ARG A 58 7.33 2.93 -9.58
N ALA A 59 7.54 1.76 -10.19
CA ALA A 59 8.35 1.64 -11.41
C ALA A 59 7.72 2.35 -12.62
N ARG A 60 6.38 2.36 -12.70
CA ARG A 60 5.64 2.99 -13.81
C ARG A 60 5.42 4.48 -13.61
N TYR A 61 5.12 4.91 -12.39
CA TYR A 61 4.59 6.25 -12.11
C TYR A 61 5.49 7.10 -11.20
N GLY A 62 6.59 6.53 -10.70
CA GLY A 62 7.54 7.25 -9.84
C GLY A 62 7.11 7.33 -8.38
N HIS A 63 7.72 8.27 -7.65
CA HIS A 63 7.58 8.42 -6.20
C HIS A 63 6.28 9.11 -5.77
N ASP A 64 5.82 10.09 -6.54
CA ASP A 64 4.57 10.80 -6.35
C ASP A 64 3.79 10.77 -7.67
N PRO A 65 2.96 9.72 -7.90
CA PRO A 65 2.23 9.57 -9.14
C PRO A 65 1.31 10.76 -9.41
N ASP A 66 1.48 11.38 -10.57
CA ASP A 66 0.43 12.22 -11.13
C ASP A 66 -0.61 11.32 -11.78
N TRP A 67 -1.78 11.22 -11.14
CA TRP A 67 -2.91 10.47 -11.69
C TRP A 67 -3.61 11.21 -12.82
N GLY A 68 -3.17 12.42 -13.21
CA GLY A 68 -3.84 13.25 -14.21
C GLY A 68 -5.19 13.79 -13.73
N LEU A 69 -5.37 13.87 -12.41
CA LEU A 69 -6.57 14.42 -11.77
C LEU A 69 -6.26 15.87 -11.34
N PRO A 70 -7.20 16.81 -11.53
CA PRO A 70 -6.96 18.21 -11.22
C PRO A 70 -6.85 18.42 -9.69
N PRO A 71 -6.11 19.42 -9.21
CA PRO A 71 -5.93 19.68 -7.79
C PRO A 71 -7.24 19.78 -7.00
N GLN A 72 -8.30 20.35 -7.59
CA GLN A 72 -9.61 20.48 -6.96
C GLN A 72 -10.21 19.13 -6.57
N PHE A 73 -9.89 18.05 -7.30
CA PHE A 73 -10.29 16.71 -6.93
C PHE A 73 -9.68 16.28 -5.58
N PHE A 74 -8.44 16.69 -5.32
CA PHE A 74 -7.69 16.34 -4.11
C PHE A 74 -8.04 17.23 -2.91
N ASP A 75 -8.19 18.53 -3.13
CA ASP A 75 -8.32 19.52 -2.05
C ASP A 75 -9.72 19.50 -1.39
N ASP A 76 -10.78 19.51 -2.21
CA ASP A 76 -12.15 19.73 -1.71
C ASP A 76 -13.00 18.44 -1.68
N TYR A 77 -12.68 17.48 -2.54
CA TYR A 77 -13.57 16.36 -2.84
C TYR A 77 -12.99 14.99 -2.51
N TYR A 78 -11.69 14.89 -2.29
CA TYR A 78 -11.02 13.60 -2.12
C TYR A 78 -11.63 12.79 -0.98
N PHE A 79 -11.63 13.30 0.25
CA PHE A 79 -12.13 12.53 1.39
C PHE A 79 -13.63 12.16 1.28
N PRO A 80 -14.55 13.07 0.91
CA PRO A 80 -15.95 12.70 0.68
C PRO A 80 -16.13 11.65 -0.43
N LEU A 81 -15.41 11.79 -1.55
CA LEU A 81 -15.48 10.87 -2.69
C LEU A 81 -14.83 9.52 -2.40
N LEU A 82 -13.74 9.47 -1.65
CA LEU A 82 -13.16 8.21 -1.17
C LEU A 82 -14.19 7.43 -0.35
N ASN A 83 -14.96 8.12 0.50
CA ASN A 83 -15.96 7.46 1.32
C ASN A 83 -17.17 6.93 0.50
N THR A 84 -17.51 7.58 -0.62
CA THR A 84 -18.51 7.02 -1.56
C THR A 84 -17.94 5.89 -2.41
N LEU A 85 -16.66 5.97 -2.82
CA LEU A 85 -15.95 4.89 -3.51
C LEU A 85 -15.89 3.62 -2.66
N HIS A 86 -15.52 3.72 -1.38
CA HIS A 86 -15.46 2.57 -0.45
C HIS A 86 -16.83 1.90 -0.31
N ARG A 87 -17.91 2.68 -0.19
CA ARG A 87 -19.27 2.13 -0.09
C ARG A 87 -19.77 1.50 -1.39
N SER A 88 -19.35 2.03 -2.53
CA SER A 88 -19.77 1.53 -3.85
C SER A 88 -18.97 0.30 -4.29
N MET A 89 -17.71 0.21 -3.85
CA MET A 89 -16.77 -0.87 -4.16
C MET A 89 -16.10 -1.32 -2.85
N PRO A 90 -16.80 -2.12 -2.03
CA PRO A 90 -16.33 -2.50 -0.70
C PRO A 90 -15.08 -3.40 -0.71
N THR A 91 -14.84 -4.11 -1.82
CA THR A 91 -13.65 -4.95 -2.02
C THR A 91 -12.96 -4.66 -3.35
N LEU A 92 -11.69 -5.05 -3.46
CA LEU A 92 -10.92 -4.97 -4.71
C LEU A 92 -11.52 -5.79 -5.86
N ALA A 93 -12.39 -6.76 -5.56
CA ALA A 93 -13.11 -7.53 -6.58
C ALA A 93 -14.29 -6.77 -7.20
N ASP A 94 -14.79 -5.73 -6.52
CA ASP A 94 -15.90 -4.91 -6.99
C ASP A 94 -15.43 -3.78 -7.93
N VAL A 95 -14.11 -3.56 -8.00
CA VAL A 95 -13.50 -2.48 -8.79
C VAL A 95 -13.37 -2.91 -10.24
N SER A 96 -14.03 -2.17 -11.13
CA SER A 96 -14.00 -2.38 -12.57
C SER A 96 -14.25 -1.05 -13.29
N ARG A 97 -13.90 -0.95 -14.58
CA ARG A 97 -14.22 0.28 -15.36
C ARG A 97 -15.72 0.60 -15.34
N PRO A 98 -16.65 -0.38 -15.52
CA PRO A 98 -18.08 -0.13 -15.37
C PRO A 98 -18.47 0.41 -13.98
N SER A 99 -18.00 -0.22 -12.89
CA SER A 99 -18.38 0.23 -11.54
C SER A 99 -17.83 1.62 -11.20
N ILE A 100 -16.64 1.99 -11.67
CA ILE A 100 -16.12 3.36 -11.53
C ILE A 100 -16.91 4.34 -12.39
N ARG A 101 -17.31 3.96 -13.61
CA ARG A 101 -18.12 4.81 -14.48
C ARG A 101 -19.48 5.10 -13.86
N ASP A 102 -20.14 4.07 -13.32
CA ASP A 102 -21.41 4.20 -12.62
C ASP A 102 -21.26 5.06 -11.36
N TRP A 103 -20.20 4.83 -10.58
CA TRP A 103 -19.88 5.67 -9.43
C TRP A 103 -19.67 7.13 -9.84
N ALA A 104 -18.88 7.40 -10.88
CA ALA A 104 -18.58 8.74 -11.34
C ALA A 104 -19.84 9.47 -11.81
N HIS A 105 -20.69 8.80 -12.59
CA HIS A 105 -21.96 9.35 -13.03
C HIS A 105 -22.84 9.79 -11.86
N ASN A 106 -22.84 9.03 -10.76
CA ASN A 106 -23.74 9.28 -9.63
C ASN A 106 -23.17 10.20 -8.55
N ASN A 107 -21.85 10.38 -8.48
CA ASN A 107 -21.19 11.04 -7.35
C ASN A 107 -20.31 12.24 -7.75
N VAL A 108 -19.96 12.40 -9.03
CA VAL A 108 -19.06 13.44 -9.50
C VAL A 108 -19.86 14.53 -10.21
N ASN A 109 -19.71 15.78 -9.73
CA ASN A 109 -20.19 16.95 -10.47
C ASN A 109 -19.05 17.49 -11.35
N PRO A 110 -19.08 17.25 -12.68
CA PRO A 110 -17.96 17.61 -13.56
C PRO A 110 -17.71 19.10 -13.62
N LYS A 111 -18.78 19.90 -13.57
CA LYS A 111 -18.71 21.36 -13.67
C LYS A 111 -17.96 21.93 -12.49
N THR A 112 -18.24 21.41 -11.30
CA THR A 112 -17.60 21.86 -10.06
C THR A 112 -16.17 21.35 -9.96
N MET A 113 -15.90 20.10 -10.33
CA MET A 113 -14.60 19.46 -10.11
C MET A 113 -13.58 19.68 -11.23
N PHE A 114 -14.03 19.77 -12.49
CA PHE A 114 -13.15 19.84 -13.67
C PHE A 114 -13.37 21.10 -14.52
N ARG A 115 -14.32 21.98 -14.13
CA ARG A 115 -14.74 23.14 -14.92
C ARG A 115 -15.15 22.78 -16.35
N ALA A 116 -15.61 21.55 -16.52
CA ALA A 116 -16.04 20.96 -17.79
C ALA A 116 -17.44 20.38 -17.62
N GLU A 117 -18.14 20.15 -18.73
CA GLU A 117 -19.42 19.44 -18.72
C GLU A 117 -19.26 18.13 -19.47
N TRP A 118 -19.70 17.03 -18.84
CA TRP A 118 -19.82 15.73 -19.47
C TRP A 118 -21.18 15.13 -19.15
N THR A 119 -21.75 14.38 -20.08
CA THR A 119 -22.94 13.53 -19.85
C THR A 119 -22.53 12.08 -19.57
N THR A 120 -21.35 11.68 -20.04
CA THR A 120 -20.72 10.40 -19.75
C THR A 120 -19.27 10.65 -19.31
N PRO A 121 -18.81 10.06 -18.20
CA PRO A 121 -17.42 10.17 -17.78
C PRO A 121 -16.45 9.66 -18.89
N PRO A 122 -15.45 10.46 -19.30
CA PRO A 122 -14.37 10.08 -20.21
C PRO A 122 -13.55 8.92 -19.66
N ASP A 123 -13.10 8.07 -20.57
CA ASP A 123 -12.34 6.86 -20.23
C ASP A 123 -11.03 7.16 -19.49
N ASP A 124 -10.31 8.23 -19.86
CA ASP A 124 -9.07 8.61 -19.19
C ASP A 124 -9.30 8.96 -17.72
N PHE A 125 -10.42 9.63 -17.40
CA PHE A 125 -10.79 9.92 -16.02
C PHE A 125 -11.10 8.64 -15.24
N ILE A 126 -11.87 7.73 -15.83
CA ILE A 126 -12.22 6.44 -15.23
C ILE A 126 -10.96 5.63 -14.91
N ASP A 127 -10.02 5.61 -15.84
CA ASP A 127 -8.77 4.86 -15.66
C ASP A 127 -7.88 5.50 -14.60
N SER A 128 -7.82 6.83 -14.55
CA SER A 128 -7.05 7.55 -13.55
C SER A 128 -7.60 7.38 -12.14
N VAL A 129 -8.92 7.50 -11.95
CA VAL A 129 -9.56 7.22 -10.66
C VAL A 129 -9.36 5.77 -10.26
N GLY A 130 -9.52 4.83 -11.20
CA GLY A 130 -9.35 3.41 -10.91
C GLY A 130 -7.95 3.02 -10.51
N ARG A 131 -6.93 3.51 -11.23
CA ARG A 131 -5.52 3.29 -10.88
C ARG A 131 -5.18 3.91 -9.53
N MET A 132 -5.58 5.16 -9.31
CA MET A 132 -5.40 5.85 -8.03
C MET A 132 -6.02 5.03 -6.90
N TRP A 133 -7.28 4.63 -7.06
CA TRP A 133 -8.04 3.91 -6.04
C TRP A 133 -7.44 2.56 -5.67
N VAL A 134 -7.11 1.74 -6.67
CA VAL A 134 -6.49 0.42 -6.46
C VAL A 134 -5.13 0.61 -5.78
N SER A 135 -4.32 1.55 -6.25
CA SER A 135 -3.00 1.83 -5.68
C SER A 135 -3.09 2.26 -4.22
N SER A 136 -3.96 3.22 -3.89
CA SER A 136 -4.19 3.67 -2.51
C SER A 136 -4.72 2.55 -1.61
N THR A 137 -5.61 1.71 -2.15
CA THR A 137 -6.16 0.58 -1.40
C THR A 137 -5.08 -0.46 -1.08
N ILE A 138 -4.20 -0.76 -2.03
CA ILE A 138 -3.11 -1.72 -1.85
C ILE A 138 -2.04 -1.19 -0.91
N ILE A 139 -1.69 0.10 -0.99
CA ILE A 139 -0.80 0.73 -0.01
C ILE A 139 -1.37 0.58 1.40
N GLY A 140 -2.66 0.88 1.59
CA GLY A 140 -3.35 0.67 2.86
C GLY A 140 -3.39 -0.81 3.30
N ALA A 141 -3.47 -1.75 2.35
CA ALA A 141 -3.42 -3.18 2.63
C ALA A 141 -2.03 -3.59 3.14
N CYS A 142 -0.97 -3.15 2.46
CA CYS A 142 0.41 -3.37 2.89
C CYS A 142 0.66 -2.86 4.31
N GLU A 143 0.20 -1.65 4.63
CA GLU A 143 0.36 -1.09 5.98
C GLU A 143 -0.33 -1.94 7.06
N HIS A 144 -1.56 -2.40 6.80
CA HIS A 144 -2.29 -3.27 7.74
C HIS A 144 -1.67 -4.66 7.85
N LEU A 145 -1.22 -5.24 6.74
CA LEU A 145 -0.50 -6.52 6.70
C LEU A 145 0.79 -6.44 7.53
N ILE A 146 1.61 -5.42 7.29
CA ILE A 146 2.86 -5.19 8.02
C ILE A 146 2.58 -5.02 9.51
N ARG A 147 1.59 -4.20 9.87
CA ARG A 147 1.21 -3.96 11.27
C ARG A 147 0.75 -5.24 11.97
N TRP A 148 -0.13 -6.01 11.32
CA TRP A 148 -0.64 -7.26 11.86
C TRP A 148 0.48 -8.30 12.02
N LEU A 149 1.33 -8.47 11.00
CA LEU A 149 2.48 -9.38 11.07
C LEU A 149 3.45 -9.00 12.18
N ARG A 150 3.77 -7.71 12.36
CA ARG A 150 4.58 -7.22 13.50
C ARG A 150 3.94 -7.55 14.84
N GLN A 151 2.63 -7.34 14.98
CA GLN A 151 1.92 -7.57 16.23
C GLN A 151 1.96 -9.05 16.64
N VAL A 152 1.79 -9.97 15.69
CA VAL A 152 1.72 -11.41 15.98
C VAL A 152 3.10 -12.07 15.98
N ALA A 153 4.15 -11.37 15.54
CA ALA A 153 5.47 -11.93 15.29
C ALA A 153 6.10 -12.63 16.49
N ARG A 154 6.03 -11.98 17.66
CA ARG A 154 6.71 -12.46 18.87
C ARG A 154 6.24 -13.84 19.30
N ASP A 155 4.92 -14.05 19.27
CA ASP A 155 4.29 -15.21 19.90
C ASP A 155 3.81 -16.26 18.89
N HIS A 156 3.72 -15.89 17.60
CA HIS A 156 3.06 -16.74 16.61
C HIS A 156 3.87 -16.99 15.33
N LEU A 157 4.73 -16.09 14.88
CA LEU A 157 5.54 -16.37 13.69
C LEU A 157 6.70 -17.29 14.02
N THR A 158 6.87 -18.33 13.21
CA THR A 158 8.11 -19.14 13.23
C THR A 158 9.29 -18.30 12.74
N ASP A 159 10.51 -18.73 13.04
CA ASP A 159 11.72 -18.05 12.57
C ASP A 159 11.78 -17.99 11.03
N ASP A 160 11.35 -19.04 10.34
CA ASP A 160 11.25 -19.08 8.88
C ASP A 160 10.25 -18.04 8.36
N GLN A 161 9.06 -17.93 8.98
CA GLN A 161 8.05 -16.94 8.59
C GLN A 161 8.55 -15.52 8.81
N ARG A 162 9.18 -15.26 9.95
CA ARG A 162 9.78 -13.97 10.30
C ARG A 162 10.89 -13.59 9.32
N THR A 163 11.80 -14.51 9.01
CA THR A 163 12.88 -14.31 8.04
C THR A 163 12.31 -14.01 6.66
N ARG A 164 11.32 -14.78 6.20
CA ARG A 164 10.65 -14.54 4.92
C ARG A 164 10.01 -13.15 4.84
N VAL A 165 9.32 -12.70 5.90
CA VAL A 165 8.73 -11.35 5.93
C VAL A 165 9.83 -10.28 5.88
N VAL A 166 10.90 -10.44 6.66
CA VAL A 166 12.04 -9.51 6.65
C VAL A 166 12.66 -9.42 5.25
N ASP A 167 12.88 -10.55 4.58
CA ASP A 167 13.45 -10.58 3.23
C ASP A 167 12.53 -9.91 2.20
N LEU A 168 11.23 -10.18 2.24
CA LEU A 168 10.23 -9.52 1.40
C LEU A 168 10.27 -7.99 1.58
N LEU A 169 10.30 -7.53 2.83
CA LEU A 169 10.35 -6.11 3.13
C LEU A 169 11.68 -5.49 2.68
N LYS A 170 12.81 -6.18 2.91
CA LYS A 170 14.14 -5.69 2.50
C LYS A 170 14.25 -5.53 0.99
N GLU A 171 13.74 -6.50 0.24
CA GLU A 171 13.68 -6.45 -1.22
C GLU A 171 12.78 -5.32 -1.71
N ALA A 172 11.60 -5.18 -1.12
CA ALA A 172 10.61 -4.22 -1.60
C ALA A 172 11.00 -2.77 -1.27
N THR A 173 11.44 -2.49 -0.04
CA THR A 173 11.67 -1.12 0.49
C THR A 173 12.34 -0.14 -0.48
N PRO A 174 13.50 -0.43 -1.11
CA PRO A 174 14.16 0.52 -2.04
C PRO A 174 13.37 0.75 -3.34
N ARG A 175 12.37 -0.09 -3.63
CA ARG A 175 11.52 -0.06 -4.82
C ARG A 175 10.10 0.44 -4.55
N LEU A 176 9.79 0.84 -3.32
CA LEU A 176 8.48 1.37 -2.97
C LEU A 176 8.45 2.90 -3.06
N GLN A 177 7.25 3.45 -3.13
CA GLN A 177 7.02 4.87 -2.86
C GLN A 177 7.41 5.18 -1.42
N TRP A 178 7.94 6.39 -1.20
CA TRP A 178 8.62 6.70 0.07
C TRP A 178 7.70 6.55 1.28
N ARG A 179 6.40 6.90 1.15
CA ARG A 179 5.40 6.79 2.23
C ARG A 179 5.21 5.35 2.70
N LEU A 180 5.20 4.38 1.79
CA LEU A 180 5.11 2.97 2.17
C LEU A 180 6.48 2.43 2.61
N ALA A 181 7.57 2.86 1.97
CA ALA A 181 8.93 2.45 2.33
C ALA A 181 9.31 2.85 3.76
N VAL A 182 8.89 4.01 4.25
CA VAL A 182 9.15 4.39 5.65
C VAL A 182 8.41 3.50 6.65
N VAL A 183 7.29 2.89 6.27
CA VAL A 183 6.54 1.95 7.12
C VAL A 183 7.24 0.59 7.21
N THR A 184 7.96 0.17 6.16
CA THR A 184 8.67 -1.13 6.15
C THR A 184 9.93 -1.12 7.00
N ILE A 185 10.62 0.02 7.12
CA ILE A 185 11.89 0.15 7.86
C ILE A 185 11.78 -0.28 9.34
N PRO A 186 10.87 0.28 10.16
CA PRO A 186 10.71 -0.17 11.55
C PRO A 186 10.21 -1.62 11.62
N ALA A 187 9.45 -2.09 10.63
CA ALA A 187 9.03 -3.49 10.58
C ALA A 187 10.21 -4.46 10.37
N ILE A 188 11.17 -4.09 9.52
CA ILE A 188 12.41 -4.87 9.31
C ILE A 188 13.21 -4.95 10.61
N LEU A 189 13.28 -3.86 11.40
CA LEU A 189 13.97 -3.87 12.68
C LEU A 189 13.22 -4.75 13.70
N ASP A 190 11.92 -4.56 13.87
CA ASP A 190 11.13 -5.28 14.88
C ASP A 190 11.14 -6.80 14.64
N LEU A 191 11.05 -7.21 13.37
CA LEU A 191 11.03 -8.61 12.98
C LEU A 191 12.44 -9.19 12.90
N GLY A 192 13.36 -8.46 12.28
CA GLY A 192 14.69 -8.94 11.93
C GLY A 192 15.78 -8.63 12.95
N GLY A 193 15.50 -7.80 13.97
CA GLY A 193 16.39 -7.45 15.07
C GLY A 193 17.57 -6.52 14.73
N PRO A 194 18.40 -6.15 15.74
CA PRO A 194 19.56 -5.28 15.58
C PRO A 194 20.59 -5.74 14.53
N GLN A 195 20.64 -7.04 14.23
CA GLN A 195 21.51 -7.62 13.21
C GLN A 195 21.24 -7.08 11.79
N GLN A 196 20.08 -6.47 11.54
CA GLN A 196 19.78 -5.80 10.26
C GLN A 196 20.52 -4.46 10.09
N ARG A 197 21.37 -4.05 11.03
CA ARG A 197 22.16 -2.80 10.97
C ARG A 197 22.83 -2.56 9.61
N ALA A 198 23.48 -3.58 9.04
CA ALA A 198 24.17 -3.47 7.76
C ALA A 198 23.21 -3.12 6.61
N TYR A 199 22.00 -3.67 6.63
CA TYR A 199 20.97 -3.33 5.66
C TYR A 199 20.54 -1.86 5.76
N PHE A 200 20.30 -1.37 6.98
CA PHE A 200 19.93 0.04 7.17
C PHE A 200 21.04 1.00 6.80
N ASP A 201 22.30 0.62 7.03
CA ASP A 201 23.46 1.39 6.58
C ASP A 201 23.54 1.45 5.05
N GLN A 202 23.37 0.32 4.36
CA GLN A 202 23.30 0.31 2.90
C GLN A 202 22.15 1.18 2.38
N LEU A 203 20.95 1.02 2.94
CA LEU A 203 19.76 1.73 2.50
C LEU A 203 19.87 3.26 2.72
N ALA A 204 20.46 3.70 3.85
CA ALA A 204 20.68 5.11 4.14
C ALA A 204 21.64 5.81 3.16
N ASN A 205 22.55 5.06 2.56
CA ASN A 205 23.58 5.57 1.67
C ASN A 205 23.29 5.31 0.17
N ASP A 206 22.18 4.65 -0.19
CA ASP A 206 21.85 4.34 -1.58
C ASP A 206 21.25 5.56 -2.32
N PRO A 207 21.97 6.20 -3.27
CA PRO A 207 21.48 7.41 -3.94
C PRO A 207 20.24 7.19 -4.81
N ASN A 208 19.86 5.95 -5.12
CA ASN A 208 18.67 5.62 -5.90
C ASN A 208 17.40 5.52 -5.05
N VAL A 209 17.54 5.66 -3.72
CA VAL A 209 16.45 5.60 -2.76
C VAL A 209 16.03 7.02 -2.37
N HIS A 210 14.72 7.22 -2.26
CA HIS A 210 14.14 8.51 -1.90
C HIS A 210 14.71 9.02 -0.57
N GLU A 211 14.94 10.34 -0.46
CA GLU A 211 15.54 10.99 0.71
C GLU A 211 14.86 10.60 2.03
N ASN A 212 13.54 10.75 2.16
CA ASN A 212 12.80 10.35 3.36
C ASN A 212 13.03 8.88 3.77
N THR A 213 13.16 7.97 2.80
CA THR A 213 13.44 6.54 3.07
C THR A 213 14.87 6.36 3.57
N ARG A 214 15.84 7.08 2.99
CA ARG A 214 17.24 7.09 3.47
C ARG A 214 17.37 7.67 4.87
N GLU A 215 16.65 8.76 5.14
CA GLU A 215 16.64 9.42 6.45
C GLU A 215 16.06 8.52 7.54
N GLU A 216 14.95 7.84 7.26
CA GLU A 216 14.34 6.88 8.19
C GLU A 216 15.29 5.70 8.45
N ALA A 217 15.95 5.18 7.40
CA ALA A 217 16.96 4.12 7.55
C ALA A 217 18.15 4.60 8.39
N ALA A 218 18.62 5.83 8.18
CA ALA A 218 19.69 6.43 8.99
C ALA A 218 19.26 6.63 10.45
N SER A 219 17.99 6.99 10.69
CA SER A 219 17.40 7.10 12.02
C SER A 219 17.43 5.77 12.76
N VAL A 220 16.95 4.70 12.11
CA VAL A 220 16.94 3.35 12.67
C VAL A 220 18.36 2.80 12.89
N ARG A 221 19.30 3.04 11.96
CA ARG A 221 20.72 2.70 12.17
C ARG A 221 21.27 3.34 13.46
N ARG A 222 21.04 4.64 13.66
CA ARG A 222 21.47 5.35 14.87
C ARG A 222 20.82 4.81 16.14
N LEU A 223 19.56 4.37 16.06
CA LEU A 223 18.88 3.72 17.19
C LEU A 223 19.59 2.43 17.59
N ILE A 224 19.95 1.58 16.63
CA ILE A 224 20.68 0.34 16.87
C ILE A 224 22.06 0.62 17.49
N ASP A 225 22.80 1.59 16.95
CA ASP A 225 24.13 1.98 17.45
C ASP A 225 24.08 2.45 18.91
N ARG A 226 23.03 3.20 19.30
CA ARG A 226 22.84 3.65 20.69
C ARG A 226 22.52 2.51 21.65
N GLN A 227 21.80 1.50 21.19
CA GLN A 227 21.40 0.35 22.01
C GLN A 227 22.50 -0.71 22.11
N ASN A 228 23.46 -0.72 21.17
CA ASN A 228 24.56 -1.67 21.11
C ASN A 228 25.88 -0.93 20.87
N PRO A 229 26.39 -0.17 21.87
CA PRO A 229 27.64 0.56 21.71
C PRO A 229 28.78 -0.41 21.38
N PRO A 230 29.72 -0.03 20.49
CA PRO A 230 30.89 -0.86 20.22
C PRO A 230 31.65 -1.09 21.52
N SER A 231 31.92 -2.37 21.82
CA SER A 231 32.72 -2.81 22.97
C SER A 231 34.18 -2.39 22.84
#